data_AF-A0A821BDI2-F1
#
_entry.id   AF-A0A821BDI2-F1
#
_cell.length_a   1.000
_cell.length_b   1.000
_cell.length_c   1.000
_cell.angle_alpha   90.00
_cell.angle_beta   90.00
_cell.angle_gamma   90.00
#
_symmetry.space_group_name_H-M   'P 1'
#
loop_
_entity.id
_entity.type
_entity.pdbx_description
1 polymer ?
#
loop_
_entity_poly.entity_id
_entity_poly.type
_entity_poly.pdbx_seq_one_letter_code
_entity_poly.pdbx_strand_id
1 'polypeptide(L)' 'MNAQKYIKEVLPVALKSGKKMLGKNWTYQQDGATPHTHHLSQKLCVDHFPSSYGLELRN' A
#
# COMPACT_ATOMS: atom_id res chain seq x y z
N MET A 1 -9.99 10.74 4.64
CA MET A 1 -9.40 9.50 5.21
C MET A 1 -8.12 9.88 5.92
N ASN A 2 -7.82 9.33 7.11
CA ASN A 2 -6.51 9.52 7.76
C ASN A 2 -5.68 8.22 7.67
N ALA A 3 -4.39 8.29 8.03
CA ALA A 3 -3.47 7.15 7.95
C ALA A 3 -3.94 5.95 8.80
N GLN A 4 -4.46 6.18 10.00
CA GLN A 4 -4.92 5.09 10.88
C GLN A 4 -6.09 4.32 10.27
N LYS A 5 -7.08 5.03 9.72
CA LYS A 5 -8.23 4.41 9.06
C LYS A 5 -7.80 3.66 7.79
N TYR A 6 -6.90 4.25 7.00
CA TYR A 6 -6.33 3.62 5.82
C TYR A 6 -5.60 2.30 6.14
N ILE A 7 -4.76 2.32 7.17
CA ILE A 7 -4.01 1.14 7.63
C ILE A 7 -4.95 0.04 8.14
N LYS A 8 -5.99 0.40 8.89
CA LYS A 8 -6.90 -0.58 9.50
C LYS A 8 -7.91 -1.16 8.52
N GLU A 9 -8.40 -0.36 7.59
CA GLU A 9 -9.54 -0.73 6.75
C GLU A 9 -9.15 -1.02 5.30
N VAL A 10 -8.17 -0.31 4.74
CA VAL A 10 -7.86 -0.37 3.29
C VAL A 10 -6.72 -1.33 2.99
N LEU A 11 -5.57 -1.20 3.66
CA LEU A 11 -4.39 -2.03 3.38
C LEU A 11 -4.66 -3.55 3.51
N PRO A 12 -5.38 -4.04 4.54
CA PRO A 12 -5.67 -5.47 4.65
C PRO A 12 -6.55 -5.99 3.50
N VAL A 13 -7.52 -5.18 3.05
CA VAL A 13 -8.41 -5.53 1.94
C VAL A 13 -7.63 -5.53 0.64
N ALA A 14 -6.80 -4.51 0.39
CA ALA A 14 -5.96 -4.44 -0.80
C ALA A 14 -5.01 -5.64 -0.90
N LEU A 15 -4.36 -6.01 0.21
CA LEU A 15 -3.46 -7.18 0.26
C LEU A 15 -4.21 -8.48 -0.02
N LYS A 16 -5.36 -8.69 0.64
CA LYS A 16 -6.19 -9.90 0.47
C LYS A 16 -6.69 -10.02 -0.97
N SER A 17 -7.21 -8.94 -1.53
CA SER A 17 -7.75 -8.91 -2.89
C SER A 17 -6.65 -9.08 -3.93
N GLY A 18 -5.52 -8.38 -3.78
CA GLY A 18 -4.36 -8.51 -4.68
C GLY A 18 -3.83 -9.94 -4.71
N LYS A 19 -3.64 -10.58 -3.55
CA LYS A 19 -3.24 -12.00 -3.47
C LYS A 19 -4.26 -12.92 -4.13
N LYS A 20 -5.56 -12.68 -3.94
CA LYS A 20 -6.63 -13.51 -4.50
C LYS A 20 -6.71 -13.36 -6.03
N MET A 21 -6.56 -12.14 -6.55
CA MET A 21 -6.80 -11.84 -7.97
C MET A 21 -5.56 -12.00 -8.84
N LEU A 22 -4.39 -11.60 -8.32
CA LEU A 22 -3.15 -11.47 -9.10
C LEU A 22 -2.06 -12.45 -8.64
N GLY A 23 -2.34 -13.26 -7.61
CA GLY A 23 -1.40 -14.23 -7.08
C GLY A 23 -0.22 -13.59 -6.36
N LYS A 24 0.99 -14.11 -6.59
CA LYS A 24 2.22 -13.67 -5.91
C LYS A 24 2.97 -12.55 -6.65
N ASN A 25 2.73 -12.40 -7.95
CA ASN A 25 3.51 -11.54 -8.84
C ASN A 25 2.70 -10.31 -9.24
N TRP A 26 2.54 -9.38 -8.31
CA TRP A 26 1.83 -8.13 -8.55
C TRP A 26 2.52 -6.96 -7.88
N THR A 27 2.18 -5.75 -8.29
CA THR A 27 2.74 -4.50 -7.78
C THR A 27 1.64 -3.73 -7.09
N TYR A 28 1.90 -3.27 -5.86
CA TYR A 28 0.99 -2.35 -5.18
C TYR A 28 1.45 -0.91 -5.39
N GLN A 29 0.65 -0.13 -6.11
CA GLN A 29 0.93 1.27 -6.41
C GLN A 29 0.06 2.19 -5.55
N GLN A 30 0.65 3.27 -5.05
CA GLN A 30 -0.03 4.31 -4.27
C GLN A 30 0.25 5.68 -4.91
N ASP A 31 -0.68 6.61 -4.76
CA ASP A 31 -0.44 8.03 -5.06
C ASP A 31 0.17 8.77 -3.83
N GLY A 32 0.44 10.07 -3.99
CA GLY A 32 1.02 10.91 -2.94
C GLY A 32 0.05 11.37 -1.84
N ALA A 33 -1.15 10.78 -1.71
CA ALA A 33 -2.10 11.20 -0.68
C ALA A 33 -1.52 11.03 0.74
N THR A 34 -1.89 11.94 1.66
CA THR A 34 -1.37 11.95 3.05
C THR A 34 -1.46 10.60 3.77
N PRO A 35 -2.53 9.79 3.65
CA PRO A 35 -2.58 8.47 4.27
C PRO A 35 -1.57 7.48 3.69
N HIS A 36 -1.22 7.61 2.40
CA HIS A 36 -0.29 6.73 1.71
C HIS A 36 1.15 7.08 2.09
N THR A 37 1.48 8.36 2.17
CA THR A 37 2.84 8.85 2.51
C THR A 37 3.18 8.78 4.00
N HIS A 38 2.21 8.44 4.86
CA HIS A 38 2.44 8.26 6.29
C HIS A 38 3.41 7.10 6.55
N HIS A 39 4.41 7.30 7.42
CA HIS A 39 5.49 6.34 7.66
C HIS A 39 4.99 4.93 8.05
N LEU A 40 3.93 4.82 8.84
CA LEU A 40 3.33 3.52 9.19
C LEU A 40 2.70 2.81 7.99
N SER A 41 2.05 3.56 7.08
CA SER A 41 1.47 2.99 5.86
C SER A 41 2.58 2.47 4.95
N GLN A 42 3.64 3.27 4.76
CA GLN A 42 4.82 2.88 3.97
C GLN A 42 5.51 1.64 4.54
N LYS A 43 5.68 1.59 5.88
CA LYS A 43 6.23 0.41 6.56
C LYS A 43 5.39 -0.84 6.29
N LEU A 44 4.07 -0.75 6.41
CA LEU A 44 3.17 -1.88 6.17
C LEU A 44 3.24 -2.33 4.69
N CYS A 45 3.32 -1.40 3.75
CA CYS A 45 3.52 -1.71 2.33
C CYS A 45 4.80 -2.52 2.12
N VAL A 46 5.93 -2.07 2.67
CA VAL A 46 7.23 -2.77 2.56
C VAL A 46 7.18 -4.15 3.20
N ASP A 47 6.56 -4.27 4.38
CA ASP A 47 6.57 -5.52 5.16
C ASP A 47 5.63 -6.60 4.56
N HIS A 48 4.59 -6.21 3.80
CA HIS A 48 3.52 -7.13 3.39
C HIS A 48 3.19 -7.17 1.90
N PHE A 49 3.45 -6.10 1.15
CA PHE A 49 3.07 -6.01 -0.25
C PHE A 49 4.26 -6.36 -1.16
N PRO A 50 4.03 -7.12 -2.24
CA PRO A 50 5.05 -7.35 -3.25
C PRO A 50 5.40 -6.02 -3.96
N SER A 51 6.71 -5.81 -4.17
CA SER A 51 7.35 -4.61 -4.75
C SER A 51 6.41 -3.41 -4.89
N SER A 52 6.30 -2.59 -3.85
CA SER A 52 5.53 -1.35 -3.92
C SER A 52 6.35 -0.26 -4.64
N TYR A 53 6.10 -0.03 -5.92
CA TYR A 53 6.61 1.16 -6.60
C TYR A 53 5.73 2.37 -6.19
N GLY A 54 6.08 2.97 -5.05
CA GLY A 54 5.38 4.13 -4.48
C GLY A 54 6.31 5.20 -3.91
N LEU A 55 7.60 5.13 -4.22
CA LEU A 55 8.62 6.12 -3.82
C LEU A 55 9.34 6.75 -5.04
N GLU A 56 8.74 6.69 -6.23
CA GLU A 56 9.11 7.62 -7.28
C GLU A 56 8.32 8.91 -7.04
N LEU A 57 8.82 9.72 -6.11
CA LEU A 57 8.55 11.15 -6.09
C LEU A 57 9.00 11.67 -7.46
N ARG A 58 8.05 11.79 -8.39
CA ARG A 58 8.24 12.60 -9.58
C ARG A 58 8.41 14.04 -9.08
N ASN A 59 9.68 14.48 -9.06
CA ASN A 59 10.03 15.89 -9.05
C ASN A 59 9.37 16.59 -10.24
#